data_AF-A0A250VSV7-F1
#
_entry.id   AF-A0A250VSV7-F1
#
_cell.length_a   1.000
_cell.length_b   1.000
_cell.length_c   1.000
_cell.angle_alpha   90.00
_cell.angle_beta   90.00
_cell.angle_gamma   90.00
#
_symmetry.space_group_name_H-M   'P 1'
#
loop_
_entity.id
_entity.type
_entity.pdbx_description
1 polymer ?
#
loop_
_entity_poly.entity_id
_entity_poly.type
_entity_poly.pdbx_seq_one_letter_code
_entity_poly.pdbx_strand_id
1 'polypeptide(L)'
;MRVRVLEEFTAYWNYAVTTFHKDAELEGDQARHFADNAPEGSVEILEADPEPPQAPKEPPAEPEQQEEGDGPPVDGTIDDLMSWVDGDRERAAQALAAEQAKDKPRSTVVKRLTALADAEE
;
A
#
# COMPACT_ATOMS: atom_id res chain seq x y z
N MET A 1 -15.85 -6.53 18.58
CA MET A 1 -15.16 -7.83 18.46
C MET A 1 -14.53 -8.27 19.79
N ARG A 2 -14.65 -9.56 20.14
CA ARG A 2 -14.02 -10.18 21.33
C ARG A 2 -13.37 -11.52 20.97
N VAL A 3 -12.15 -11.77 21.46
CA VAL A 3 -11.41 -13.03 21.28
C VAL A 3 -10.94 -13.56 22.63
N ARG A 4 -10.78 -14.88 22.73
CA ARG A 4 -10.21 -15.59 23.88
C ARG A 4 -8.87 -16.19 23.49
N VAL A 5 -7.89 -16.05 24.37
CA VAL A 5 -6.57 -16.67 24.20
C VAL A 5 -6.66 -18.15 24.59
N LEU A 6 -6.32 -19.06 23.68
CA LEU A 6 -6.33 -20.51 23.92
C LEU A 6 -4.98 -21.04 24.42
N GLU A 7 -3.90 -20.39 24.00
CA GLU A 7 -2.51 -20.72 24.37
C GLU A 7 -1.78 -19.45 24.79
N GLU A 8 -0.91 -19.53 25.79
CA GLU A 8 -0.13 -18.37 26.21
C GLU A 8 0.83 -17.96 25.09
N PHE A 9 0.79 -16.67 24.71
CA PHE A 9 1.71 -16.13 23.73
C PHE A 9 2.18 -14.72 24.13
N THR A 10 3.33 -14.33 23.60
CA THR A 10 3.89 -12.99 23.79
C THR A 10 3.78 -12.23 22.49
N ALA A 11 3.21 -11.02 22.54
CA ALA A 11 3.03 -10.18 21.38
C ALA A 11 3.45 -8.73 21.68
N TYR A 12 3.90 -8.04 20.64
CA TYR A 12 4.14 -6.60 20.73
C TYR A 12 2.83 -5.85 20.52
N TRP A 13 2.39 -5.10 21.54
CA TRP A 13 1.16 -4.33 21.53
C TRP A 13 1.36 -3.00 22.24
N ASN A 14 0.88 -1.91 21.64
CA ASN A 14 0.92 -0.56 22.24
C ASN A 14 2.29 -0.16 22.79
N TYR A 15 3.33 -0.32 21.96
CA TYR A 15 4.73 -0.03 22.27
C TYR A 15 5.36 -0.89 23.38
N ALA A 16 4.70 -1.95 23.84
CA ALA A 16 5.19 -2.85 24.86
C ALA A 16 5.09 -4.31 24.41
N VAL A 17 6.02 -5.15 24.89
CA VAL A 17 5.90 -6.60 24.77
C VAL A 17 5.01 -7.09 25.90
N THR A 18 3.83 -7.60 25.55
CA THR A 18 2.83 -8.08 26.51
C THR A 18 2.69 -9.59 26.38
N THR A 19 2.70 -10.30 27.51
CA THR A 19 2.37 -11.73 27.56
C THR A 19 0.88 -11.88 27.83
N PHE A 20 0.20 -12.59 26.94
CA PHE A 20 -1.22 -12.89 27.04
C PHE A 20 -1.36 -14.33 27.54
N HIS A 21 -1.92 -14.47 28.74
CA HIS A 21 -2.14 -15.78 29.33
C HIS A 21 -3.30 -16.50 28.67
N LYS A 22 -3.24 -17.83 28.72
CA LYS A 22 -4.37 -18.69 28.38
C LYS A 22 -5.63 -18.24 29.12
N ASP A 23 -6.76 -18.27 28.42
CA ASP A 23 -8.09 -17.84 28.84
C ASP A 23 -8.26 -16.32 29.03
N ALA A 24 -7.26 -15.50 28.67
CA ALA A 24 -7.44 -14.06 28.63
C ALA A 24 -8.46 -13.67 27.53
N GLU A 25 -9.42 -12.83 27.88
CA GLU A 25 -10.36 -12.24 26.94
C GLU A 25 -9.84 -10.88 26.50
N LEU A 26 -9.74 -10.69 25.18
CA LEU A 26 -9.30 -9.46 24.55
C LEU A 26 -10.47 -8.86 23.78
N GLU A 27 -10.59 -7.54 23.81
CA GLU A 27 -11.72 -6.81 23.23
C GLU A 27 -11.23 -5.68 22.29
N GLY A 28 -12.12 -5.25 21.39
CA GLY A 28 -11.88 -4.09 20.52
C GLY A 28 -10.75 -4.28 19.51
N ASP A 29 -9.91 -3.26 19.35
CA ASP A 29 -8.80 -3.26 18.38
C ASP A 29 -7.77 -4.36 18.66
N GLN A 30 -7.58 -4.70 19.93
CA GLN A 30 -6.67 -5.77 20.33
C GLN A 30 -7.20 -7.14 19.87
N ALA A 31 -8.51 -7.37 20.05
CA ALA A 31 -9.19 -8.57 19.59
C ALA A 31 -9.11 -8.72 18.07
N ARG A 32 -9.33 -7.61 17.35
CA ARG A 32 -9.25 -7.57 15.89
C ARG A 32 -7.83 -7.86 15.39
N HIS A 33 -6.84 -7.18 15.96
CA HIS A 33 -5.44 -7.39 15.58
C HIS A 33 -5.00 -8.84 15.77
N PHE A 34 -5.35 -9.46 16.90
CA PHE A 34 -4.97 -10.84 17.19
C PHE A 34 -5.79 -11.87 16.42
N ALA A 35 -7.04 -11.60 16.06
CA ALA A 35 -7.78 -12.48 15.16
C ALA A 35 -7.07 -12.66 13.80
N ASP A 36 -6.40 -11.62 13.30
CA ASP A 36 -5.70 -11.64 12.01
C ASP A 36 -4.22 -12.05 12.11
N ASN A 37 -3.55 -11.77 13.24
CA ASN A 37 -2.08 -11.86 13.35
C ASN A 37 -1.56 -12.76 14.48
N ALA A 38 -2.44 -13.31 15.33
CA ALA A 38 -1.99 -14.24 16.37
C ALA A 38 -1.47 -15.54 15.73
N PRO A 39 -0.59 -16.28 16.45
CA PRO A 39 -0.17 -17.60 15.99
C PRO A 39 -1.40 -18.50 15.80
N GLU A 40 -1.35 -19.35 14.76
CA GLU A 40 -2.47 -20.22 14.41
C GLU A 40 -2.88 -21.09 15.62
N GLY A 41 -4.17 -21.06 15.97
CA GLY A 41 -4.70 -21.78 17.12
C GLY A 41 -4.50 -21.11 18.49
N SER A 42 -3.82 -19.97 18.58
CA SER A 42 -3.61 -19.27 19.85
C SER A 42 -4.79 -18.42 20.33
N VAL A 43 -5.74 -18.08 19.44
CA VAL A 43 -6.94 -17.29 19.80
C VAL A 43 -8.22 -17.87 19.18
N GLU A 44 -9.32 -17.75 19.91
CA GLU A 44 -10.69 -18.13 19.51
C GLU A 44 -11.58 -16.88 19.46
N ILE A 45 -12.35 -16.69 18.40
CA ILE A 45 -13.26 -15.55 18.27
C ILE A 45 -14.56 -15.86 19.02
N LEU A 46 -14.79 -15.18 20.15
CA LEU A 46 -16.00 -15.35 20.97
C LEU A 46 -17.18 -14.51 20.47
N GLU A 47 -16.90 -13.28 20.02
CA GLU A 47 -17.89 -12.39 19.46
C GLU A 47 -17.29 -11.72 18.23
N ALA A 48 -17.72 -12.19 17.06
CA ALA A 48 -17.40 -11.55 15.79
C ALA A 48 -17.98 -10.14 15.78
N ASP A 49 -17.21 -9.17 15.27
CA ASP A 49 -17.79 -7.87 14.92
C ASP A 49 -18.97 -8.10 13.96
N PRO A 50 -20.05 -7.29 14.02
CA PRO A 50 -20.98 -7.26 12.89
C PRO A 50 -20.14 -6.94 11.66
N GLU A 51 -20.01 -7.92 10.74
CA GLU A 51 -19.30 -7.71 9.48
C GLU A 51 -19.77 -6.36 8.94
N PRO A 52 -18.89 -5.34 8.81
CA PRO A 52 -19.23 -4.23 7.93
C PRO A 52 -19.60 -4.91 6.60
N PRO A 53 -20.76 -4.58 6.00
CA PRO A 53 -21.19 -5.22 4.76
C PRO A 53 -19.98 -5.22 3.86
N GLN A 54 -19.52 -6.42 3.45
CA GLN A 54 -18.33 -6.57 2.64
C GLN A 54 -18.42 -5.51 1.57
N ALA A 55 -17.59 -4.46 1.69
CA ALA A 55 -17.45 -3.52 0.60
C ALA A 55 -17.16 -4.43 -0.58
N PRO A 56 -17.99 -4.40 -1.64
CA PRO A 56 -17.83 -5.32 -2.74
C PRO A 56 -16.36 -5.29 -3.07
N LYS A 57 -15.69 -6.46 -2.96
CA LYS A 57 -14.30 -6.60 -3.36
C LYS A 57 -14.24 -5.89 -4.69
N GLU A 58 -13.61 -4.72 -4.73
CA GLU A 58 -13.39 -4.03 -5.98
C GLU A 58 -12.80 -5.13 -6.88
N PRO A 59 -13.42 -5.41 -8.04
CA PRO A 59 -12.78 -6.29 -8.99
C PRO A 59 -11.33 -5.80 -9.12
N PRO A 60 -10.33 -6.71 -9.15
CA PRO A 60 -8.94 -6.30 -9.25
C PRO A 60 -8.89 -5.20 -10.28
N ALA A 61 -8.52 -3.98 -9.85
CA ALA A 61 -8.66 -2.79 -10.66
C ALA A 61 -8.17 -3.17 -12.05
N GLU A 62 -9.11 -3.28 -12.99
CA GLU A 62 -8.78 -3.31 -14.39
C GLU A 62 -7.81 -2.14 -14.53
N PRO A 63 -6.58 -2.37 -15.03
CA PRO A 63 -5.64 -1.28 -15.17
C PRO A 63 -6.42 -0.21 -15.91
N GLU A 64 -6.68 0.91 -15.23
CA GLU A 64 -7.34 2.05 -15.82
C GLU A 64 -6.57 2.24 -17.12
N GLN A 65 -7.25 1.97 -18.24
CA GLN A 65 -6.72 2.25 -19.55
C GLN A 65 -6.41 3.73 -19.47
N GLN A 66 -5.13 4.03 -19.21
CA GLN A 66 -4.54 5.33 -19.41
C GLN A 66 -5.04 5.71 -20.79
N GLU A 67 -5.78 6.81 -20.85
CA GLU A 67 -6.23 7.38 -22.09
C GLU A 67 -5.08 7.25 -23.08
N GLU A 68 -5.34 6.57 -24.20
CA GLU A 68 -4.47 6.55 -25.38
C GLU A 68 -4.40 7.98 -25.96
N GLY A 69 -3.93 8.92 -25.15
CA GLY A 69 -3.32 10.15 -25.57
C GLY A 69 -1.85 9.84 -25.76
N ASP A 70 -1.29 10.33 -26.85
CA ASP A 70 0.13 10.23 -27.23
C ASP A 70 1.10 10.90 -26.22
N GLY A 71 0.66 11.13 -24.98
CA GLY A 71 1.36 11.88 -23.93
C GLY A 71 1.98 10.99 -22.84
N PRO A 72 2.85 11.57 -22.00
CA PRO A 72 3.55 10.84 -20.94
C PRO A 72 2.58 10.39 -19.83
N PRO A 73 2.67 9.14 -19.33
CA PRO A 73 1.80 8.63 -18.28
C PRO A 73 2.20 9.15 -16.88
N VAL A 74 2.10 10.46 -16.68
CA VAL A 74 2.52 11.13 -15.44
C VAL A 74 1.62 10.85 -14.24
N ASP A 75 0.45 10.26 -14.43
CA ASP A 75 -0.43 9.78 -13.36
C ASP A 75 -0.21 8.31 -13.00
N GLY A 76 0.55 7.59 -13.83
CA GLY A 76 0.94 6.21 -13.60
C GLY A 76 2.07 6.04 -12.57
N THR A 77 2.52 4.80 -12.45
CA THR A 77 3.68 4.47 -11.60
C THR A 77 4.97 5.06 -12.17
N ILE A 78 6.00 5.21 -11.33
CA ILE A 78 7.31 5.66 -11.80
C ILE A 78 7.88 4.68 -12.84
N ASP A 79 7.60 3.39 -12.69
CA ASP A 79 8.08 2.33 -13.59
C ASP A 79 7.43 2.43 -14.97
N ASP A 80 6.12 2.68 -15.00
CA ASP A 80 5.34 2.89 -16.21
C ASP A 80 5.81 4.14 -16.99
N LEU A 81 6.03 5.25 -16.28
CA LEU A 81 6.58 6.48 -16.87
C LEU A 81 8.01 6.29 -17.41
N MET A 82 8.87 5.56 -16.68
CA MET A 82 10.24 5.28 -17.13
C MET A 82 10.27 4.30 -18.31
N SER A 83 9.34 3.34 -18.34
CA SER A 83 9.16 2.41 -19.46
C SER A 83 8.62 3.10 -20.71
N TRP A 84 7.78 4.13 -20.56
CA TRP A 84 7.31 4.95 -21.68
C TRP A 84 8.44 5.82 -22.26
N VAL A 85 9.29 6.38 -21.39
CA VAL A 85 10.48 7.14 -21.81
C VAL A 85 11.48 6.24 -22.51
N ASP A 86 11.73 5.03 -22.01
CA ASP A 86 12.64 4.02 -22.61
C ASP A 86 14.03 4.56 -22.98
N GLY A 87 14.52 5.57 -22.25
CA GLY A 87 15.78 6.25 -22.53
C GLY A 87 15.76 7.26 -23.69
N ASP A 88 14.60 7.55 -24.27
CA ASP A 88 14.41 8.60 -25.28
C ASP A 88 14.44 9.99 -24.62
N ARG A 89 15.37 10.83 -25.07
CA ARG A 89 15.60 12.18 -24.54
C ARG A 89 14.41 13.12 -24.78
N GLU A 90 13.75 13.02 -25.94
CA GLU A 90 12.60 13.86 -26.29
C GLU A 90 11.40 13.49 -25.41
N ARG A 91 11.20 12.19 -25.18
CA ARG A 91 10.18 11.69 -24.26
C ARG A 91 10.49 12.05 -22.81
N ALA A 92 11.75 11.97 -22.38
CA ALA A 92 12.16 12.38 -21.04
C ALA A 92 11.85 13.86 -20.78
N ALA A 93 12.10 14.74 -21.75
CA ALA A 93 11.78 16.17 -21.66
C ALA A 93 10.26 16.42 -21.58
N GLN A 94 9.47 15.70 -22.39
CA GLN A 94 8.00 15.78 -22.35
C GLN A 94 7.43 15.31 -21.00
N ALA A 95 7.89 14.16 -20.52
CA ALA A 95 7.53 13.64 -19.20
C ALA A 95 7.93 14.60 -18.07
N LEU A 96 9.10 15.23 -18.17
CA LEU A 96 9.59 16.18 -17.17
C LEU A 96 8.70 17.43 -17.11
N ALA A 97 8.35 17.99 -18.28
CA ALA A 97 7.46 19.14 -18.36
C ALA A 97 6.06 18.82 -17.81
N ALA A 98 5.53 17.64 -18.12
CA ALA A 98 4.23 17.19 -17.64
C ALA A 98 4.24 16.93 -16.12
N GLU A 99 5.28 16.32 -15.56
CA GLU A 99 5.40 16.09 -14.11
C GLU A 99 5.61 17.40 -13.34
N GLN A 100 6.36 18.38 -13.89
CA GLN A 100 6.53 19.71 -13.29
C GLN A 100 5.27 20.57 -13.33
N ALA A 101 4.36 20.33 -14.27
CA ALA A 101 3.08 21.03 -14.35
C ALA A 101 2.08 20.57 -13.27
N LYS A 102 2.36 19.49 -12.53
CA LYS A 102 1.51 18.99 -11.44
C LYS A 102 1.62 19.89 -10.20
N ASP A 103 0.56 19.95 -9.41
CA ASP A 103 0.53 20.66 -8.11
C ASP A 103 1.56 20.09 -7.11
N LYS A 104 1.81 18.78 -7.19
CA LYS A 104 2.77 18.05 -6.34
C LYS A 104 3.70 17.19 -7.21
N PRO A 105 4.74 17.78 -7.81
CA PRO A 105 5.69 17.04 -8.63
C PRO A 105 6.46 16.05 -7.78
N ARG A 106 6.53 14.79 -8.23
CA ARG A 106 7.28 13.75 -7.51
C ARG A 106 8.78 14.00 -7.70
N SER A 107 9.44 14.46 -6.64
CA SER A 107 10.87 14.83 -6.70
C SER A 107 11.78 13.71 -7.21
N THR A 108 11.44 12.45 -6.90
CA THR A 108 12.16 11.27 -7.41
C THR A 108 12.01 11.08 -8.93
N VAL A 109 10.81 11.34 -9.47
CA VAL A 109 10.53 11.25 -10.90
C VAL A 109 11.24 12.37 -11.65
N VAL A 110 11.09 13.60 -11.17
CA VAL A 110 11.78 14.78 -11.72
C VAL A 110 13.29 14.53 -11.79
N LYS A 111 13.90 14.04 -10.70
CA LYS A 111 15.35 13.75 -10.68
C LYS A 111 15.78 12.71 -11.72
N ARG A 112 15.00 11.65 -11.92
CA ARG A 112 15.31 10.60 -12.90
C ARG A 112 15.10 11.08 -14.33
N LEU A 113 14.02 11.81 -14.60
CA LEU A 113 13.75 12.38 -15.92
C LEU A 113 14.77 13.45 -16.32
N THR A 114 15.16 14.31 -15.37
CA THR A 114 16.26 15.26 -15.59
C THR A 114 17.56 14.53 -15.92
N ALA A 115 17.91 13.47 -15.17
CA ALA A 115 19.11 12.69 -15.48
C ALA A 115 19.09 12.08 -16.89
N LEU A 116 17.93 11.63 -17.38
CA LEU A 116 17.77 11.09 -18.73
C LEU A 116 17.78 12.20 -19.82
N ALA A 117 17.22 13.38 -19.52
CA ALA A 117 17.20 14.52 -20.42
C ALA A 117 18.57 15.22 -20.54
N ASP A 118 19.40 15.15 -19.49
CA ASP A 118 20.76 15.72 -19.40
C ASP A 118 21.89 14.72 -19.71
N ALA A 119 21.61 13.44 -19.97
CA ALA A 119 22.64 12.39 -20.17
C ALA A 119 23.43 12.47 -21.51
N GLU A 120 23.72 13.67 -22.00
CA GLU A 120 24.78 13.93 -22.98
C GLU A 120 25.72 15.03 -22.46
N GLU A 121 26.70 14.63 -21.64
CA GLU A 121 28.13 15.02 -21.73
C GLU A 121 29.01 14.08 -20.89
#